data_AF-A0A0J9R5V2-F1
#
_entry.id   AF-A0A0J9R5V2-F1
#
_cell.length_a   1.000
_cell.length_b   1.000
_cell.length_c   1.000
_cell.angle_alpha   90.00
_cell.angle_beta   90.00
_cell.angle_gamma   90.00
#
_symmetry.space_group_name_H-M   'P 1'
#
loop_
_entity.id
_entity.type
_entity.pdbx_description
1 polymer ?
#
loop_
_entity_poly.entity_id
_entity_poly.type
_entity_poly.pdbx_seq_one_letter_code
_entity_poly.pdbx_strand_id
1 'polypeptide(L)'
;MAKALPLISCDSWADSINEEDVEPKFKYHRLANDLKYMLNADVITCSAVHLKFLIFGTFRGRVCIFDHQGNSVYSNLSASERYTHQVAVNNIDVDHKGEYVATCSDDGKVNITGLFSSDNNHSLSFGKCIKVVSLEPDSKAHIKRFVVGDDKLILYERNLLKKLKPVELCSVEGSVLSICWHGNFIAWASHIGVRVYDLNERCSLGLIKWEVPPQERLENFRCHLRWSNKHTLLIGWVDTIRVCVIRKRNSIEASTGNLPVYIVDPISTFQTTFYVCGLAPLSAKQLVVLGFRKEKSSCFKAQRPVLCVIEYKMNSSEEICTDSLTLRGFEEYTVNDYSLGGIIEENRFYIVAPKDIVVASLIETDDRIEWLIKHSKFEEAMELISANGGNVPVLSVAKLYVNHLLALKKYDDAAKLCLRMLGNDKVLWEEEVFKFVKCQQLRSVSAYLPTSDECKLDPHVYEMVLYEFLKFDVCGFLNLIKEWPSHLYDGLAVINAIHDNFRKHHANQLLESLALLYSYQGDFESALRMYLKTRMSFN
;
A
#
# COMPACT_ATOMS: atom_id res chain seq x y z
N MET A 1 0.95 -46.81 33.08
CA MET A 1 2.17 -46.13 32.60
C MET A 1 1.75 -45.08 31.58
N ALA A 2 1.52 -43.85 32.03
CA ALA A 2 1.09 -42.73 31.19
C ALA A 2 2.32 -41.93 30.73
N LYS A 3 2.35 -41.61 29.43
CA LYS A 3 3.43 -40.89 28.73
C LYS A 3 3.46 -39.42 29.13
N ALA A 4 4.65 -38.91 29.42
CA ALA A 4 4.91 -37.48 29.58
C ALA A 4 4.97 -36.78 28.21
N LEU A 5 4.36 -35.59 28.13
CA LEU A 5 4.38 -34.68 26.98
C LEU A 5 5.69 -33.87 26.95
N PRO A 6 6.20 -33.45 25.77
CA PRO A 6 7.39 -32.61 25.69
C PRO A 6 7.07 -31.14 25.99
N LEU A 7 7.98 -30.50 26.73
CA LEU A 7 8.01 -29.06 27.03
C LEU A 7 8.25 -28.25 25.75
N ILE A 8 7.36 -27.29 25.49
CA ILE A 8 7.54 -26.23 24.48
C ILE A 8 8.44 -25.16 25.13
N SER A 9 9.64 -24.96 24.58
CA SER A 9 10.53 -23.89 24.99
C SER A 9 10.03 -22.56 24.46
N CYS A 10 9.83 -21.63 25.40
CA CYS A 10 9.43 -20.25 25.22
C CYS A 10 10.63 -19.44 24.71
N ASP A 11 10.61 -18.99 23.45
CA ASP A 11 11.52 -17.95 22.91
C ASP A 11 10.98 -17.37 21.58
N SER A 12 9.70 -16.96 21.58
CA SER A 12 9.05 -16.35 20.40
C SER A 12 8.41 -14.98 20.66
N TRP A 13 8.80 -14.32 21.76
CA TRP A 13 8.11 -13.11 22.24
C TRP A 13 9.01 -11.86 22.29
N ALA A 14 10.19 -11.88 21.69
CA ALA A 14 11.17 -10.79 21.83
C ALA A 14 11.29 -9.82 20.64
N ASP A 15 10.59 -10.05 19.52
CA ASP A 15 10.60 -9.13 18.35
C ASP A 15 9.25 -8.47 18.05
N SER A 16 8.22 -8.65 18.91
CA SER A 16 6.89 -8.05 18.70
C SER A 16 6.77 -6.64 19.27
N ILE A 17 7.66 -5.73 18.87
CA ILE A 17 7.29 -4.31 18.88
C ILE A 17 6.23 -4.20 17.76
N ASN A 18 4.96 -3.99 18.13
CA ASN A 18 3.77 -4.03 17.25
C ASN A 18 4.03 -3.45 15.84
N GLU A 19 4.31 -4.29 14.85
CA GLU A 19 4.26 -3.92 13.43
C GLU A 19 2.87 -3.37 13.06
N GLU A 20 1.83 -3.66 13.86
CA GLU A 20 0.47 -3.18 13.67
C GLU A 20 0.30 -1.67 13.91
N ASP A 21 1.19 -1.01 14.68
CA ASP A 21 1.04 0.41 15.03
C ASP A 21 1.66 1.38 14.01
N VAL A 22 2.38 0.86 13.01
CA VAL A 22 3.00 1.66 11.94
C VAL A 22 2.04 1.80 10.76
N GLU A 23 1.83 3.04 10.30
CA GLU A 23 0.97 3.32 9.15
C GLU A 23 1.54 2.62 7.90
N PRO A 24 0.74 1.74 7.23
CA PRO A 24 1.23 0.97 6.10
C PRO A 24 1.42 1.86 4.87
N LYS A 25 2.52 1.69 4.14
CA LYS A 25 2.75 2.43 2.88
C LYS A 25 2.03 1.80 1.68
N PHE A 26 1.80 0.48 1.74
CA PHE A 26 1.14 -0.27 0.69
C PHE A 26 -0.09 -1.03 1.21
N LYS A 27 -1.08 -1.17 0.34
CA LYS A 27 -2.13 -2.20 0.43
C LYS A 27 -1.80 -3.36 -0.51
N TYR A 28 -2.14 -4.56 -0.07
CA TYR A 28 -1.80 -5.81 -0.77
C TYR A 28 -3.03 -6.55 -1.26
N HIS A 29 -3.02 -6.96 -2.53
CA HIS A 29 -4.09 -7.77 -3.13
C HIS A 29 -3.50 -8.97 -3.86
N ARG A 30 -4.04 -10.17 -3.62
CA ARG A 30 -3.57 -11.40 -4.29
C ARG A 30 -4.43 -11.71 -5.50
N LEU A 31 -3.78 -11.91 -6.65
CA LEU A 31 -4.48 -12.32 -7.87
C LEU A 31 -4.89 -13.79 -7.81
N ALA A 32 -6.12 -14.09 -8.21
CA ALA A 32 -6.68 -15.44 -8.14
C ALA A 32 -7.36 -15.85 -9.45
N ASN A 33 -8.51 -15.27 -9.80
CA ASN A 33 -9.36 -15.53 -10.99
C ASN A 33 -9.00 -16.77 -11.83
N ASP A 34 -8.67 -16.62 -13.12
CA ASP A 34 -8.26 -17.74 -13.97
C ASP A 34 -6.80 -18.16 -13.73
N LEU A 35 -5.99 -17.18 -13.29
CA LEU A 35 -4.59 -17.35 -12.96
C LEU A 35 -4.35 -18.54 -12.01
N LYS A 36 -5.23 -18.78 -11.04
CA LYS A 36 -5.13 -19.90 -10.09
C LYS A 36 -5.09 -21.25 -10.78
N TYR A 37 -5.82 -21.43 -11.89
CA TYR A 37 -5.82 -22.68 -12.64
C TYR A 37 -4.47 -22.90 -13.33
N MET A 38 -3.88 -21.82 -13.87
CA MET A 38 -2.53 -21.85 -14.43
C MET A 38 -1.48 -22.17 -13.36
N LEU A 39 -1.54 -21.49 -12.22
CA LEU A 39 -0.64 -21.71 -11.08
C LEU A 39 -0.80 -23.11 -10.47
N ASN A 40 -1.96 -23.73 -10.52
CA ASN A 40 -2.10 -25.13 -10.09
C ASN A 40 -1.43 -26.10 -11.06
N ALA A 41 -1.56 -25.85 -12.37
CA ALA A 41 -1.06 -26.74 -13.42
C ALA A 41 0.46 -26.63 -13.68
N ASP A 42 1.08 -25.49 -13.37
CA ASP A 42 2.47 -25.17 -13.78
C ASP A 42 3.07 -24.08 -12.90
N VAL A 43 4.35 -23.75 -13.08
CA VAL A 43 5.05 -22.70 -12.31
C VAL A 43 5.51 -21.58 -13.22
N ILE A 44 5.44 -20.35 -12.71
CA ILE A 44 5.96 -19.16 -13.39
C ILE A 44 7.50 -19.14 -13.28
N THR A 45 8.18 -18.89 -14.41
CA THR A 45 9.64 -18.76 -14.49
C THR A 45 10.10 -17.36 -14.88
N CYS A 46 9.25 -16.62 -15.59
CA CYS A 46 9.47 -15.22 -15.92
C CYS A 46 8.14 -14.49 -16.15
N SER A 47 8.18 -13.17 -16.07
CA SER A 47 7.00 -12.31 -16.25
C SER A 47 7.38 -10.99 -16.92
N ALA A 48 6.43 -10.40 -17.63
CA ALA A 48 6.45 -8.99 -17.98
C ALA A 48 5.10 -8.35 -17.62
N VAL A 49 5.15 -7.08 -17.23
CA VAL A 49 3.98 -6.27 -16.85
C VAL A 49 3.84 -5.15 -17.85
N HIS A 50 2.69 -5.08 -18.49
CA HIS A 50 2.34 -4.03 -19.44
C HIS A 50 1.10 -3.27 -18.95
N LEU A 51 0.93 -2.02 -19.39
CA LEU A 51 -0.22 -1.17 -19.07
C LEU A 51 -1.58 -1.79 -19.46
N LYS A 52 -1.57 -2.79 -20.36
CA LYS A 52 -2.78 -3.43 -20.90
C LYS A 52 -3.02 -4.84 -20.35
N PHE A 53 -1.99 -5.52 -19.87
CA PHE A 53 -2.07 -6.93 -19.47
C PHE A 53 -0.81 -7.37 -18.72
N LEU A 54 -0.91 -8.53 -18.10
CA LEU A 54 0.19 -9.30 -17.50
C LEU A 54 0.53 -10.47 -18.41
N ILE A 55 1.82 -10.81 -18.53
CA ILE A 55 2.25 -11.98 -19.29
C ILE A 55 3.23 -12.81 -18.47
N PHE A 56 3.01 -14.13 -18.47
CA PHE A 56 3.79 -15.09 -17.68
C PHE A 56 4.30 -16.21 -18.56
N GLY A 57 5.58 -16.50 -18.43
CA GLY A 57 6.23 -17.68 -18.99
C GLY A 57 6.32 -18.77 -17.95
N THR A 58 6.12 -20.02 -18.36
CA THR A 58 6.08 -21.15 -17.43
C THR A 58 7.21 -22.15 -17.63
N PHE A 59 7.42 -23.00 -16.63
CA PHE A 59 8.41 -24.08 -16.67
C PHE A 59 8.15 -25.11 -17.77
N ARG A 60 6.88 -25.36 -18.13
CA ARG A 60 6.55 -26.26 -19.25
C ARG A 60 6.58 -25.59 -20.62
N GLY A 61 6.99 -24.31 -20.70
CA GLY A 61 7.13 -23.61 -21.99
C GLY A 61 5.87 -22.92 -22.49
N ARG A 62 4.87 -22.71 -21.63
CA ARG A 62 3.68 -21.92 -21.97
C ARG A 62 3.93 -20.44 -21.76
N VAL A 63 3.27 -19.63 -22.58
CA VAL A 63 3.20 -18.17 -22.41
C VAL A 63 1.74 -17.80 -22.29
N CYS A 64 1.36 -17.26 -21.14
CA CYS A 64 -0.04 -16.97 -20.79
C CYS A 64 -0.23 -15.47 -20.56
N ILE A 65 -1.35 -14.93 -21.05
CA ILE A 65 -1.70 -13.52 -20.90
C ILE A 65 -2.92 -13.41 -19.99
N PHE A 66 -2.89 -12.44 -19.09
CA PHE A 66 -3.98 -12.13 -18.17
C PHE A 66 -4.25 -10.63 -18.15
N ASP A 67 -5.48 -10.24 -17.83
CA ASP A 67 -5.73 -8.86 -17.42
C ASP A 67 -5.14 -8.60 -16.01
N HIS A 68 -5.23 -7.36 -15.54
CA HIS A 68 -4.69 -6.97 -14.22
C HIS A 68 -5.47 -7.55 -13.04
N GLN A 69 -6.61 -8.21 -13.27
CA GLN A 69 -7.40 -8.92 -12.26
C GLN A 69 -7.10 -10.43 -12.25
N GLY A 70 -6.32 -10.93 -13.22
CA GLY A 70 -5.96 -12.34 -13.35
C GLY A 70 -6.95 -13.18 -14.17
N ASN A 71 -7.80 -12.56 -14.99
CA ASN A 71 -8.61 -13.28 -15.98
C ASN A 71 -7.79 -13.54 -17.24
N SER A 72 -7.99 -14.69 -17.88
CA SER A 72 -7.20 -15.07 -19.06
C SER A 72 -7.58 -14.22 -20.27
N VAL A 73 -6.59 -13.77 -21.04
CA VAL A 73 -6.78 -13.02 -22.28
C VAL A 73 -6.45 -13.89 -23.47
N TYR A 74 -7.41 -14.02 -24.39
CA TYR A 74 -7.20 -14.77 -25.64
C TYR A 74 -6.27 -13.99 -26.58
N SER A 75 -5.27 -14.66 -27.14
CA SER A 75 -4.29 -14.12 -28.08
C SER A 75 -3.66 -15.22 -28.93
N ASN A 76 -2.84 -14.87 -29.92
CA ASN A 76 -2.06 -15.84 -30.70
C ASN A 76 -1.12 -16.71 -29.84
N LEU A 77 -0.75 -16.27 -28.63
CA LEU A 77 0.06 -17.04 -27.68
C LEU A 77 -0.76 -18.09 -26.91
N SER A 78 -2.04 -17.80 -26.66
CA SER A 78 -2.94 -18.68 -25.91
C SER A 78 -3.88 -19.52 -26.81
N ALA A 79 -3.98 -19.16 -28.09
CA ALA A 79 -4.89 -19.78 -29.06
C ALA A 79 -4.42 -21.17 -29.55
N SER A 80 -3.12 -21.45 -29.45
CA SER A 80 -2.59 -22.75 -29.87
C SER A 80 -2.63 -23.73 -28.71
N GLU A 81 -3.12 -24.95 -28.96
CA GLU A 81 -2.94 -26.08 -28.03
C GLU A 81 -1.46 -26.43 -27.80
N ARG A 82 -0.57 -25.94 -28.66
CA ARG A 82 0.88 -26.15 -28.57
C ARG A 82 1.54 -25.11 -27.69
N TYR A 83 2.47 -25.58 -26.85
CA TYR A 83 3.32 -24.72 -26.05
C TYR A 83 4.24 -23.89 -26.94
N THR A 84 4.49 -22.64 -26.55
CA THR A 84 5.38 -21.71 -27.27
C THR A 84 6.82 -22.25 -27.32
N HIS A 85 7.23 -22.91 -26.24
CA HIS A 85 8.53 -23.55 -26.08
C HIS A 85 8.38 -25.00 -25.61
N GLN A 86 9.40 -25.81 -25.83
CA GLN A 86 9.41 -27.22 -25.38
C GLN A 86 9.78 -27.39 -23.91
N VAL A 87 10.44 -26.37 -23.33
CA VAL A 87 10.91 -26.32 -21.95
C VAL A 87 10.69 -24.91 -21.38
N ALA A 88 11.19 -24.66 -20.17
CA ALA A 88 10.98 -23.42 -19.44
C ALA A 88 11.23 -22.15 -20.27
N VAL A 89 10.31 -21.19 -20.17
CA VAL A 89 10.51 -19.85 -20.76
C VAL A 89 11.44 -19.06 -19.84
N ASN A 90 12.58 -18.63 -20.36
CA ASN A 90 13.61 -17.95 -19.57
C ASN A 90 13.33 -16.45 -19.41
N ASN A 91 12.85 -15.82 -20.47
CA ASN A 91 12.61 -14.39 -20.49
C ASN A 91 11.52 -14.02 -21.50
N ILE A 92 10.79 -12.95 -21.16
CA ILE A 92 9.73 -12.35 -21.94
C ILE A 92 9.99 -10.85 -21.98
N ASP A 93 9.86 -10.25 -23.16
CA ASP A 93 9.82 -8.80 -23.33
C ASP A 93 8.63 -8.40 -24.20
N VAL A 94 8.06 -7.23 -23.93
CA VAL A 94 6.86 -6.72 -24.59
C VAL A 94 7.17 -5.33 -25.11
N ASP A 95 6.78 -5.06 -26.35
CA ASP A 95 7.01 -3.73 -26.90
C ASP A 95 6.10 -2.68 -26.24
N HIS A 96 6.45 -1.40 -26.37
CA HIS A 96 5.73 -0.30 -25.73
C HIS A 96 4.24 -0.21 -26.10
N LYS A 97 3.84 -0.66 -27.31
CA LYS A 97 2.42 -0.65 -27.72
C LYS A 97 1.65 -1.86 -27.19
N GLY A 98 2.33 -2.89 -26.67
CA GLY A 98 1.71 -4.15 -26.26
C GLY A 98 1.11 -4.91 -27.43
N GLU A 99 1.78 -4.91 -28.58
CA GLU A 99 1.33 -5.59 -29.80
C GLU A 99 2.15 -6.86 -30.08
N TYR A 100 3.42 -6.89 -29.69
CA TYR A 100 4.34 -7.99 -29.93
C TYR A 100 5.07 -8.39 -28.67
N VAL A 101 5.37 -9.67 -28.58
CA VAL A 101 6.06 -10.30 -27.47
C VAL A 101 7.28 -11.04 -27.99
N ALA A 102 8.42 -10.85 -27.34
CA ALA A 102 9.60 -11.68 -27.52
C ALA A 102 9.70 -12.68 -26.37
N THR A 103 10.00 -13.94 -26.70
CA THR A 103 10.18 -15.02 -25.73
C THR A 103 11.43 -15.82 -26.09
N CYS A 104 12.12 -16.35 -25.09
CA CYS A 104 13.26 -17.26 -25.28
C CYS A 104 13.30 -18.38 -24.24
N SER A 105 13.99 -19.47 -24.58
CA SER A 105 13.99 -20.70 -23.77
C SER A 105 15.28 -21.52 -23.94
N ASP A 106 15.44 -22.50 -23.05
CA ASP A 106 16.50 -23.51 -23.10
C ASP A 106 16.33 -24.51 -24.25
N ASP A 107 15.18 -24.50 -24.94
CA ASP A 107 15.02 -25.20 -26.22
C ASP A 107 15.81 -24.54 -27.38
N GLY A 108 16.51 -23.44 -27.08
CA GLY A 108 17.36 -22.70 -27.99
C GLY A 108 16.59 -21.91 -29.04
N LYS A 109 15.32 -21.60 -28.77
CA LYS A 109 14.50 -20.75 -29.64
C LYS A 109 14.28 -19.36 -29.08
N VAL A 110 14.19 -18.41 -30.00
CA VAL A 110 13.63 -17.07 -29.76
C VAL A 110 12.43 -16.91 -30.66
N ASN A 111 11.27 -16.58 -30.07
CA ASN A 111 10.05 -16.30 -30.80
C ASN A 111 9.63 -14.86 -30.62
N ILE A 112 9.38 -14.17 -31.74
CA ILE A 112 8.74 -12.85 -31.81
C ILE A 112 7.33 -13.08 -32.33
N THR A 113 6.33 -12.77 -31.51
CA THR A 113 4.93 -13.09 -31.80
C THR A 113 4.06 -11.85 -31.64
N GLY A 114 3.32 -11.48 -32.68
CA GLY A 114 2.23 -10.52 -32.60
C GLY A 114 1.04 -11.11 -31.85
N LEU A 115 0.52 -10.39 -30.86
CA LEU A 115 -0.54 -10.86 -29.98
C LEU A 115 -1.87 -11.07 -30.71
N PHE A 116 -2.16 -10.17 -31.66
CA PHE A 116 -3.39 -10.15 -32.45
C PHE A 116 -3.13 -10.02 -33.96
N SER A 117 -1.86 -10.15 -34.38
CA SER A 117 -1.45 -10.20 -35.78
C SER A 117 -0.45 -11.32 -36.00
N SER A 118 -0.41 -11.86 -37.22
CA SER A 118 0.62 -12.81 -37.66
C SER A 118 1.76 -12.14 -38.42
N ASP A 119 1.66 -10.83 -38.66
CA ASP A 119 2.67 -10.06 -39.38
C ASP A 119 3.98 -10.02 -38.59
N ASN A 120 5.11 -10.14 -39.30
CA ASN A 120 6.46 -10.06 -38.72
C ASN A 120 6.73 -11.01 -37.55
N ASN A 121 5.99 -12.12 -37.47
CA ASN A 121 6.32 -13.19 -36.56
C ASN A 121 7.63 -13.86 -36.98
N HIS A 122 8.50 -14.13 -36.02
CA HIS A 122 9.79 -14.74 -36.25
C HIS A 122 10.01 -15.87 -35.25
N SER A 123 10.52 -17.01 -35.72
CA SER A 123 11.01 -18.09 -34.87
C SER A 123 12.42 -18.42 -35.30
N LEU A 124 13.38 -18.16 -34.42
CA LEU A 124 14.81 -18.36 -34.65
C LEU A 124 15.31 -19.51 -33.77
N SER A 125 16.17 -20.36 -34.31
CA SER A 125 16.80 -21.47 -33.58
C SER A 125 18.31 -21.26 -33.52
N PHE A 126 18.88 -21.33 -32.33
CA PHE A 126 20.27 -21.00 -32.04
C PHE A 126 21.14 -22.22 -31.73
N GLY A 127 20.53 -23.39 -31.50
CA GLY A 127 21.25 -24.63 -31.16
C GLY A 127 21.91 -24.63 -29.78
N LYS A 128 21.60 -23.63 -28.94
CA LYS A 128 22.08 -23.46 -27.57
C LYS A 128 21.03 -22.73 -26.73
N CYS A 129 21.08 -22.88 -25.41
CA CYS A 129 20.14 -22.24 -24.49
C CYS A 129 20.18 -20.71 -24.63
N ILE A 130 19.02 -20.08 -24.77
CA ILE A 130 18.90 -18.61 -24.83
C ILE A 130 18.21 -18.13 -23.57
N LYS A 131 18.89 -17.26 -22.81
CA LYS A 131 18.42 -16.79 -21.50
C LYS A 131 17.73 -15.43 -21.54
N VAL A 132 17.99 -14.61 -22.56
CA VAL A 132 17.48 -13.24 -22.61
C VAL A 132 17.27 -12.72 -24.03
N VAL A 133 16.19 -11.96 -24.20
CA VAL A 133 15.82 -11.26 -25.41
C VAL A 133 15.23 -9.89 -25.04
N SER A 134 15.40 -8.87 -25.88
CA SER A 134 14.71 -7.60 -25.68
C SER A 134 14.24 -7.00 -27.01
N LEU A 135 13.02 -6.47 -27.00
CA LEU A 135 12.40 -5.79 -28.12
C LEU A 135 12.81 -4.31 -28.16
N GLU A 136 12.82 -3.74 -29.35
CA GLU A 136 12.95 -2.31 -29.51
C GLU A 136 11.76 -1.55 -28.86
N PRO A 137 12.03 -0.58 -27.96
CA PRO A 137 10.98 0.10 -27.20
C PRO A 137 10.12 1.04 -28.06
N ASP A 138 10.71 1.75 -29.02
CA ASP A 138 10.00 2.80 -29.79
C ASP A 138 10.22 2.62 -31.30
N SER A 139 9.55 1.60 -31.86
CA SER A 139 9.60 1.36 -33.30
C SER A 139 8.57 2.25 -34.02
N LYS A 140 9.06 3.30 -34.69
CA LYS A 140 8.30 3.99 -35.75
C LYS A 140 8.04 3.09 -36.97
N ALA A 141 8.77 1.98 -37.07
CA ALA A 141 8.65 1.03 -38.18
C ALA A 141 7.61 -0.06 -37.88
N HIS A 142 6.98 -0.57 -38.95
CA HIS A 142 6.16 -1.79 -38.90
C HIS A 142 6.95 -3.06 -38.53
N ILE A 143 8.29 -2.96 -38.48
CA ILE A 143 9.21 -4.07 -38.33
C ILE A 143 10.02 -3.84 -37.07
N LYS A 144 9.94 -4.77 -36.12
CA LYS A 144 10.59 -4.64 -34.80
C LYS A 144 12.02 -5.17 -34.85
N ARG A 145 12.98 -4.34 -34.45
CA ARG A 145 14.32 -4.82 -34.08
C ARG A 145 14.25 -5.48 -32.72
N PHE A 146 15.16 -6.39 -32.48
CA PHE A 146 15.28 -7.05 -31.18
C PHE A 146 16.72 -7.49 -30.96
N VAL A 147 17.09 -7.64 -29.70
CA VAL A 147 18.43 -8.05 -29.29
C VAL A 147 18.32 -9.40 -28.61
N VAL A 148 19.24 -10.30 -28.96
CA VAL A 148 19.39 -11.60 -28.30
C VAL A 148 20.76 -11.63 -27.64
N GLY A 149 20.80 -12.13 -26.40
CA GLY A 149 22.03 -12.29 -25.63
C GLY A 149 22.38 -13.76 -25.43
N ASP A 150 23.62 -14.12 -25.77
CA ASP A 150 24.27 -15.40 -25.50
C ASP A 150 25.75 -15.17 -25.12
N ASP A 151 26.72 -15.81 -25.76
CA ASP A 151 28.15 -15.45 -25.72
C ASP A 151 28.46 -14.16 -26.53
N LYS A 152 27.44 -13.60 -27.18
CA LYS A 152 27.44 -12.35 -27.94
C LYS A 152 26.17 -11.56 -27.64
N LEU A 153 26.24 -10.26 -27.90
CA LEU A 153 25.06 -9.39 -27.96
C LEU A 153 24.75 -9.13 -29.43
N ILE A 154 23.66 -9.70 -29.95
CA ILE A 154 23.31 -9.64 -31.38
C ILE A 154 22.03 -8.85 -31.56
N LEU A 155 22.11 -7.77 -32.35
CA LEU A 155 20.96 -7.01 -32.83
C LEU A 155 20.43 -7.64 -34.11
N TYR A 156 19.14 -7.98 -34.12
CA TYR A 156 18.44 -8.41 -35.32
C TYR A 156 17.65 -7.25 -35.90
N GLU A 157 18.00 -6.85 -37.13
CA GLU A 157 17.33 -5.78 -37.86
C GLU A 157 17.07 -6.19 -39.30
N ARG A 158 16.06 -5.59 -39.96
CA ARG A 158 15.83 -5.88 -41.38
C ARG A 158 16.75 -5.05 -42.27
N ASN A 159 17.30 -5.71 -43.27
CA ASN A 159 17.99 -5.03 -44.35
C ASN A 159 16.99 -4.43 -45.37
N LEU A 160 17.50 -3.71 -46.37
CA LEU A 160 16.70 -3.10 -47.44
C LEU A 160 15.81 -4.10 -48.21
N LEU A 161 16.16 -5.40 -48.19
CA LEU A 161 15.40 -6.49 -48.81
C LEU A 161 14.37 -7.12 -47.86
N LYS A 162 14.08 -6.49 -46.72
CA LYS A 162 13.19 -6.99 -45.66
C LYS A 162 13.61 -8.36 -45.08
N LYS A 163 14.86 -8.79 -45.26
CA LYS A 163 15.41 -9.98 -44.61
C LYS A 163 15.97 -9.60 -43.25
N LEU A 164 15.71 -10.43 -42.25
CA LEU A 164 16.27 -10.28 -40.91
C LEU A 164 17.78 -10.55 -40.97
N LYS A 165 18.59 -9.59 -40.53
CA LYS A 165 20.05 -9.64 -40.53
C LYS A 165 20.55 -9.54 -39.08
N PRO A 166 21.41 -10.48 -38.62
CA PRO A 166 22.09 -10.35 -37.35
C PRO A 166 23.27 -9.36 -37.47
N VAL A 167 23.42 -8.50 -36.46
CA VAL A 167 24.53 -7.55 -36.30
C VAL A 167 25.11 -7.76 -34.91
N GLU A 168 26.35 -8.24 -34.85
CA GLU A 168 27.07 -8.39 -33.58
C GLU A 168 27.42 -7.00 -33.03
N LEU A 169 26.90 -6.69 -31.84
CA LEU A 169 27.21 -5.44 -31.14
C LEU A 169 28.44 -5.60 -30.24
N CYS A 170 28.58 -6.75 -29.60
CA CYS A 170 29.67 -7.03 -28.66
C CYS A 170 29.87 -8.53 -28.46
N SER A 171 31.12 -8.97 -28.29
CA SER A 171 31.46 -10.28 -27.76
C SER A 171 31.53 -10.23 -26.24
N VAL A 172 31.08 -11.29 -25.57
CA VAL A 172 30.83 -11.30 -24.13
C VAL A 172 31.75 -12.29 -23.43
N GLU A 173 32.36 -11.85 -22.33
CA GLU A 173 33.04 -12.74 -21.38
C GLU A 173 31.98 -13.52 -20.58
N GLY A 174 31.91 -14.83 -20.83
CA GLY A 174 30.85 -15.70 -20.30
C GLY A 174 29.60 -15.63 -21.17
N SER A 175 28.49 -15.18 -20.59
CA SER A 175 27.21 -15.02 -21.28
C SER A 175 26.47 -13.76 -20.85
N VAL A 176 25.54 -13.30 -21.69
CA VAL A 176 24.59 -12.23 -21.35
C VAL A 176 23.56 -12.77 -20.37
N LEU A 177 23.48 -12.15 -19.19
CA LEU A 177 22.59 -12.56 -18.10
C LEU A 177 21.27 -11.78 -18.09
N SER A 178 21.29 -10.53 -18.54
CA SER A 178 20.14 -9.63 -18.53
C SER A 178 20.32 -8.52 -19.58
N ILE A 179 19.22 -8.03 -20.14
CA ILE A 179 19.19 -6.96 -21.16
C ILE A 179 18.03 -6.03 -20.80
N CYS A 180 18.24 -4.74 -20.93
CA CYS A 180 17.17 -3.74 -20.89
C CYS A 180 17.43 -2.64 -21.91
N TRP A 181 16.48 -2.46 -22.84
CA TRP A 181 16.62 -1.51 -23.94
C TRP A 181 15.70 -0.29 -23.71
N HIS A 182 16.28 0.92 -23.77
CA HIS A 182 15.53 2.16 -23.83
C HIS A 182 16.10 3.15 -24.86
N GLY A 183 15.26 3.62 -25.79
CA GLY A 183 15.67 4.51 -26.85
C GLY A 183 16.84 3.94 -27.67
N ASN A 184 17.95 4.68 -27.73
CA ASN A 184 19.19 4.28 -28.41
C ASN A 184 20.17 3.52 -27.50
N PHE A 185 19.85 3.32 -26.22
CA PHE A 185 20.75 2.66 -25.27
C PHE A 185 20.31 1.24 -24.95
N ILE A 186 21.25 0.31 -25.02
CA ILE A 186 21.07 -1.07 -24.55
C ILE A 186 21.97 -1.28 -23.35
N ALA A 187 21.37 -1.51 -22.18
CA ALA A 187 22.08 -1.96 -20.99
C ALA A 187 22.05 -3.49 -20.93
N TRP A 188 23.16 -4.12 -20.57
CA TRP A 188 23.21 -5.57 -20.42
C TRP A 188 24.23 -6.00 -19.36
N ALA A 189 23.94 -7.13 -18.70
CA ALA A 189 24.76 -7.70 -17.64
C ALA A 189 25.49 -8.96 -18.11
N SER A 190 26.71 -9.16 -17.60
CA SER A 190 27.64 -10.25 -17.91
C SER A 190 28.27 -10.81 -16.65
N HIS A 191 29.15 -11.80 -16.76
CA HIS A 191 29.84 -12.42 -15.60
C HIS A 191 30.83 -11.48 -14.89
N ILE A 192 31.05 -10.26 -15.40
CA ILE A 192 32.01 -9.29 -14.83
C ILE A 192 31.38 -7.94 -14.46
N GLY A 193 30.12 -7.70 -14.84
CA GLY A 193 29.50 -6.39 -14.66
C GLY A 193 28.47 -6.02 -15.72
N VAL A 194 28.03 -4.76 -15.67
CA VAL A 194 27.03 -4.16 -16.55
C VAL A 194 27.70 -3.25 -17.57
N ARG A 195 27.26 -3.32 -18.82
CA ARG A 195 27.68 -2.39 -19.88
C ARG A 195 26.47 -1.66 -20.45
N VAL A 196 26.71 -0.48 -20.98
CA VAL A 196 25.75 0.25 -21.82
C VAL A 196 26.34 0.41 -23.22
N TYR A 197 25.53 0.17 -24.23
CA TYR A 197 25.87 0.33 -25.64
C TYR A 197 24.99 1.42 -26.26
N ASP A 198 25.60 2.36 -26.97
CA ASP A 198 24.88 3.36 -27.75
C ASP A 198 24.76 2.89 -29.21
N LEU A 199 23.52 2.66 -29.65
CA LEU A 199 23.22 2.21 -31.00
C LEU A 199 23.51 3.28 -32.07
N ASN A 200 23.47 4.56 -31.71
CA ASN A 200 23.73 5.65 -32.65
C ASN A 200 25.23 5.78 -32.93
N GLU A 201 26.05 5.78 -31.88
CA GLU A 201 27.51 5.87 -31.99
C GLU A 201 28.18 4.53 -32.26
N ARG A 202 27.44 3.43 -32.10
CA ARG A 202 27.91 2.05 -32.25
C ARG A 202 29.14 1.75 -31.39
N CYS A 203 29.06 2.15 -30.12
CA CYS A 203 30.13 1.93 -29.16
C CYS A 203 29.60 1.58 -27.77
N SER A 204 30.45 0.98 -26.94
CA SER A 204 30.15 0.77 -25.52
C SER A 204 30.60 1.99 -24.70
N LEU A 205 29.74 2.42 -23.77
CA LEU A 205 29.99 3.57 -22.89
C LEU A 205 30.85 3.24 -21.66
N GLY A 206 31.28 1.97 -21.51
CA GLY A 206 32.12 1.50 -20.43
C GLY A 206 31.59 0.26 -19.71
N LEU A 207 32.46 -0.39 -18.93
CA LEU A 207 32.12 -1.50 -18.05
C LEU A 207 31.96 -1.00 -16.62
N ILE A 208 30.76 -1.16 -16.08
CA ILE A 208 30.45 -1.00 -14.67
C ILE A 208 30.76 -2.35 -14.00
N LYS A 209 31.98 -2.50 -13.47
CA LYS A 209 32.36 -3.71 -12.74
C LYS A 209 31.44 -3.91 -11.54
N TRP A 210 31.12 -5.18 -11.28
CA TRP A 210 30.33 -5.60 -10.14
C TRP A 210 31.17 -6.52 -9.26
N GLU A 211 31.16 -6.25 -7.97
CA GLU A 211 31.85 -7.06 -6.99
C GLU A 211 30.84 -7.95 -6.28
N VAL A 212 31.26 -9.16 -5.94
CA VAL A 212 30.47 -10.14 -5.18
C VAL A 212 31.20 -10.52 -3.90
N PRO A 213 30.46 -10.91 -2.85
CA PRO A 213 31.05 -11.58 -1.70
C PRO A 213 31.93 -12.77 -2.14
N PRO A 214 33.06 -13.06 -1.50
CA PRO A 214 34.04 -14.06 -1.97
C PRO A 214 33.51 -15.48 -2.20
N GLN A 215 32.37 -15.83 -1.61
CA GLN A 215 31.75 -17.15 -1.69
C GLN A 215 30.64 -17.23 -2.75
N GLU A 216 30.30 -16.11 -3.38
CA GLU A 216 29.20 -15.99 -4.33
C GLU A 216 29.72 -15.72 -5.74
N ARG A 217 28.91 -16.04 -6.74
CA ARG A 217 29.21 -15.75 -8.15
C ARG A 217 28.07 -14.97 -8.78
N LEU A 218 28.42 -14.05 -9.68
CA LEU A 218 27.47 -13.14 -10.31
C LEU A 218 26.38 -13.88 -11.10
N GLU A 219 26.74 -14.98 -11.79
CA GLU A 219 25.81 -15.80 -12.56
C GLU A 219 24.78 -16.56 -11.71
N ASN A 220 24.97 -16.65 -10.39
CA ASN A 220 23.99 -17.24 -9.47
C ASN A 220 22.82 -16.28 -9.17
N PHE A 221 22.92 -15.00 -9.54
CA PHE A 221 21.93 -13.98 -9.25
C PHE A 221 21.43 -13.32 -10.53
N ARG A 222 20.10 -13.20 -10.67
CA ARG A 222 19.50 -12.42 -11.75
C ARG A 222 19.85 -10.94 -11.58
N CYS A 223 20.38 -10.31 -12.62
CA CYS A 223 20.61 -8.88 -12.65
C CYS A 223 19.33 -8.15 -13.09
N HIS A 224 18.84 -7.25 -12.24
CA HIS A 224 17.64 -6.48 -12.50
C HIS A 224 18.02 -5.10 -13.04
N LEU A 225 17.77 -4.90 -14.33
CA LEU A 225 18.02 -3.65 -15.05
C LEU A 225 16.69 -2.97 -15.34
N ARG A 226 16.56 -1.68 -14.99
CA ARG A 226 15.36 -0.90 -15.31
C ARG A 226 15.70 0.56 -15.58
N TRP A 227 15.12 1.10 -16.65
CA TRP A 227 15.19 2.55 -16.92
C TRP A 227 14.13 3.27 -16.09
N SER A 228 14.52 4.25 -15.29
CA SER A 228 13.56 5.13 -14.60
C SER A 228 13.16 6.33 -15.46
N ASN A 229 14.01 6.71 -16.41
CA ASN A 229 13.75 7.71 -17.45
C ASN A 229 14.74 7.52 -18.61
N LYS A 230 14.73 8.45 -19.58
CA LYS A 230 15.57 8.42 -20.80
C LYS A 230 17.07 8.26 -20.56
N HIS A 231 17.57 8.68 -19.40
CA HIS A 231 19.00 8.76 -19.11
C HIS A 231 19.36 8.17 -17.76
N THR A 232 18.44 7.53 -17.04
CA THR A 232 18.72 6.99 -15.71
C THR A 232 18.45 5.49 -15.70
N LEU A 233 19.52 4.73 -15.47
CA LEU A 233 19.51 3.28 -15.38
C LEU A 233 19.60 2.88 -13.91
N LEU A 234 18.63 2.11 -13.46
CA LEU A 234 18.61 1.44 -12.17
C LEU A 234 19.16 0.03 -12.33
N ILE A 235 20.13 -0.33 -11.49
CA ILE A 235 20.76 -1.65 -11.46
C ILE A 235 20.60 -2.20 -10.05
N GLY A 236 19.88 -3.30 -9.90
CA GLY A 236 19.83 -4.08 -8.66
C GLY A 236 20.39 -5.45 -8.91
N TRP A 237 21.46 -5.82 -8.21
CA TRP A 237 22.11 -7.11 -8.44
C TRP A 237 22.85 -7.59 -7.20
N VAL A 238 22.67 -8.88 -6.89
CA VAL A 238 23.12 -9.48 -5.62
C VAL A 238 22.51 -8.69 -4.48
N ASP A 239 23.27 -7.97 -3.66
CA ASP A 239 22.79 -7.13 -2.57
C ASP A 239 23.16 -5.66 -2.77
N THR A 240 23.41 -5.25 -4.01
CA THR A 240 23.84 -3.90 -4.33
C THR A 240 22.84 -3.24 -5.27
N ILE A 241 22.50 -1.99 -5.00
CA ILE A 241 21.77 -1.13 -5.91
C ILE A 241 22.69 -0.01 -6.36
N ARG A 242 22.71 0.23 -7.67
CA ARG A 242 23.46 1.31 -8.30
C ARG A 242 22.53 2.10 -9.22
N VAL A 243 22.49 3.41 -9.02
CA VAL A 243 21.75 4.36 -9.85
C VAL A 243 22.74 5.06 -10.75
N CYS A 244 22.58 4.88 -12.06
CA CYS A 244 23.49 5.40 -13.07
C CYS A 244 22.80 6.44 -13.94
N VAL A 245 23.45 7.58 -14.17
CA VAL A 245 23.01 8.61 -15.11
C VAL A 245 23.88 8.57 -16.35
N ILE A 246 23.24 8.51 -17.51
CA ILE A 246 23.88 8.60 -18.83
C ILE A 246 23.85 10.06 -19.25
N ARG A 247 25.00 10.72 -19.15
CA ARG A 247 25.14 12.13 -19.51
C ARG A 247 26.11 12.30 -20.66
N LYS A 248 26.00 13.41 -21.37
CA LYS A 248 27.03 13.82 -22.33
C LYS A 248 28.30 14.21 -21.58
N ARG A 249 29.45 13.85 -22.14
CA ARG A 249 30.76 14.34 -21.69
C ARG A 249 30.83 15.85 -21.87
N ASN A 250 31.45 16.54 -20.93
CA ASN A 250 31.72 17.97 -21.06
C ASN A 250 32.89 18.20 -22.04
N SER A 251 33.13 19.47 -22.45
CA SER A 251 34.18 19.80 -23.42
C SER A 251 35.59 19.40 -22.98
N ILE A 252 35.84 19.36 -21.66
CA ILE A 252 37.13 18.98 -21.08
C ILE A 252 37.32 17.47 -21.16
N GLU A 253 36.33 16.68 -20.74
CA GLU A 253 36.30 15.21 -20.84
C GLU A 253 36.34 14.73 -22.31
N ALA A 254 35.73 15.48 -23.23
CA ALA A 254 35.75 15.20 -24.65
C ALA A 254 37.11 15.52 -25.32
N SER A 255 37.93 16.38 -24.70
CA SER A 255 39.26 16.73 -25.21
C SER A 255 40.29 15.61 -25.03
N THR A 256 40.03 14.69 -24.10
CA THR A 256 40.83 13.48 -23.86
C THR A 256 40.53 12.37 -24.88
N GLY A 257 40.85 12.60 -26.16
CA GLY A 257 40.84 11.58 -27.23
C GLY A 257 39.46 11.07 -27.66
N ASN A 258 39.45 10.03 -28.53
CA ASN A 258 38.26 9.39 -29.15
C ASN A 258 37.36 8.65 -28.14
N LEU A 259 36.90 9.34 -27.10
CA LEU A 259 35.92 8.82 -26.16
C LEU A 259 34.50 8.97 -26.75
N PRO A 260 33.55 8.08 -26.37
CA PRO A 260 32.14 8.24 -26.74
C PRO A 260 31.57 9.62 -26.34
N VAL A 261 30.46 10.07 -26.93
CA VAL A 261 29.84 11.33 -26.49
C VAL A 261 29.18 11.18 -25.13
N TYR A 262 28.65 10.00 -24.84
CA TYR A 262 28.01 9.70 -23.56
C TYR A 262 28.94 8.96 -22.59
N ILE A 263 28.73 9.18 -21.31
CA ILE A 263 29.37 8.46 -20.21
C ILE A 263 28.29 7.99 -19.23
N VAL A 264 28.54 6.86 -18.58
CA VAL A 264 27.68 6.33 -17.52
C VAL A 264 28.29 6.67 -16.16
N ASP A 265 27.62 7.55 -15.43
CA ASP A 265 28.07 7.99 -14.11
C ASP A 265 27.22 7.34 -13.01
N PRO A 266 27.80 6.54 -12.10
CA PRO A 266 27.09 6.04 -10.93
C PRO A 266 26.89 7.19 -9.92
N ILE A 267 25.67 7.68 -9.80
CA ILE A 267 25.33 8.80 -8.92
C ILE A 267 25.00 8.37 -7.49
N SER A 268 24.68 7.09 -7.29
CA SER A 268 24.43 6.49 -5.97
C SER A 268 24.72 4.99 -6.06
N THR A 269 25.43 4.45 -5.06
CA THR A 269 25.66 3.01 -4.89
C THR A 269 25.50 2.69 -3.42
N PHE A 270 24.68 1.70 -3.09
CA PHE A 270 24.48 1.28 -1.71
C PHE A 270 24.15 -0.21 -1.66
N GLN A 271 24.43 -0.83 -0.50
CA GLN A 271 24.15 -2.24 -0.25
C GLN A 271 22.87 -2.40 0.55
N THR A 272 22.14 -3.48 0.29
CA THR A 272 20.92 -3.87 0.98
C THR A 272 21.20 -5.02 1.97
N THR A 273 20.37 -5.11 2.99
CA THR A 273 20.40 -6.21 3.98
C THR A 273 19.95 -7.55 3.38
N PHE A 274 19.28 -7.52 2.23
CA PHE A 274 18.76 -8.66 1.47
C PHE A 274 19.37 -8.74 0.06
N TYR A 275 19.16 -9.86 -0.66
CA TYR A 275 19.44 -9.95 -2.09
C TYR A 275 18.30 -9.33 -2.91
N VAL A 276 18.61 -8.57 -3.95
CA VAL A 276 17.67 -7.86 -4.80
C VAL A 276 17.03 -8.82 -5.81
N CYS A 277 15.71 -8.93 -5.75
CA CYS A 277 14.87 -9.73 -6.67
C CYS A 277 14.09 -8.85 -7.68
N GLY A 278 14.28 -7.54 -7.61
CA GLY A 278 13.65 -6.59 -8.52
C GLY A 278 13.56 -5.19 -7.91
N LEU A 279 13.55 -4.19 -8.77
CA LEU A 279 13.45 -2.79 -8.37
C LEU A 279 12.64 -1.97 -9.37
N ALA A 280 11.98 -0.94 -8.87
CA ALA A 280 11.16 -0.01 -9.63
C ALA A 280 11.26 1.40 -9.05
N PRO A 281 11.17 2.47 -9.87
CA PRO A 281 11.02 3.81 -9.33
C PRO A 281 9.65 3.99 -8.67
N LEU A 282 9.62 4.67 -7.52
CA LEU A 282 8.40 5.14 -6.86
C LEU A 282 8.24 6.65 -7.01
N SER A 283 9.34 7.38 -6.83
CA SER A 283 9.42 8.83 -7.04
C SER A 283 10.79 9.19 -7.60
N ALA A 284 11.09 10.48 -7.75
CA ALA A 284 12.38 10.93 -8.27
C ALA A 284 13.60 10.38 -7.49
N LYS A 285 13.43 10.10 -6.18
CA LYS A 285 14.51 9.63 -5.29
C LYS A 285 14.12 8.41 -4.45
N GLN A 286 12.97 7.80 -4.72
CA GLN A 286 12.52 6.60 -4.01
C GLN A 286 12.39 5.42 -4.96
N LEU A 287 12.81 4.25 -4.47
CA LEU A 287 12.71 2.96 -5.16
C LEU A 287 11.82 2.03 -4.37
N VAL A 288 11.01 1.22 -5.06
CA VAL A 288 10.43 0.00 -4.50
C VAL A 288 11.35 -1.15 -4.86
N VAL A 289 11.78 -1.92 -3.86
CA VAL A 289 12.74 -3.01 -4.00
C VAL A 289 12.15 -4.28 -3.41
N LEU A 290 12.12 -5.35 -4.20
CA LEU A 290 11.78 -6.69 -3.73
C LEU A 290 13.08 -7.39 -3.29
N GLY A 291 13.07 -7.94 -2.08
CA GLY A 291 14.24 -8.53 -1.44
C GLY A 291 14.05 -9.97 -0.98
N PHE A 292 15.09 -10.79 -1.14
CA PHE A 292 15.22 -12.12 -0.54
C PHE A 292 16.19 -12.05 0.65
N ARG A 293 15.73 -12.40 1.85
CA ARG A 293 16.56 -12.32 3.06
C ARG A 293 17.73 -13.31 2.99
N LYS A 294 18.92 -12.85 3.34
CA LYS A 294 20.16 -13.66 3.32
C LYS A 294 20.15 -14.73 4.40
N GLU A 295 19.55 -14.40 5.54
CA GLU A 295 19.40 -15.29 6.68
C GLU A 295 18.31 -16.34 6.44
N LYS A 296 18.58 -17.56 6.91
CA LYS A 296 17.62 -18.66 6.89
C LYS A 296 16.94 -18.79 8.25
N SER A 297 15.78 -19.43 8.28
CA SER A 297 15.14 -19.81 9.53
C SER A 297 15.97 -20.86 10.29
N SER A 298 15.58 -21.15 11.54
CA SER A 298 16.18 -22.21 12.36
C SER A 298 16.09 -23.60 11.73
N CYS A 299 15.12 -23.83 10.84
CA CYS A 299 14.97 -25.07 10.05
C CYS A 299 15.65 -24.99 8.66
N PHE A 300 16.52 -24.01 8.44
CA PHE A 300 17.25 -23.78 7.17
C PHE A 300 16.36 -23.53 5.95
N LYS A 301 15.13 -23.03 6.17
CA LYS A 301 14.22 -22.59 5.11
C LYS A 301 14.39 -21.12 4.79
N ALA A 302 13.98 -20.72 3.59
CA ALA A 302 13.94 -19.32 3.21
C ALA A 302 12.96 -18.54 4.11
N GLN A 303 13.32 -17.31 4.46
CA GLN A 303 12.42 -16.41 5.18
C GLN A 303 11.47 -15.69 4.21
N ARG A 304 10.46 -15.01 4.74
CA ARG A 304 9.52 -14.21 3.94
C ARG A 304 10.29 -13.16 3.13
N PRO A 305 10.05 -13.04 1.81
CA PRO A 305 10.62 -11.95 1.02
C PRO A 305 10.07 -10.61 1.51
N VAL A 306 10.81 -9.54 1.25
CA VAL A 306 10.47 -8.20 1.72
C VAL A 306 10.19 -7.26 0.56
N LEU A 307 9.23 -6.36 0.71
CA LEU A 307 9.04 -5.21 -0.16
C LEU A 307 9.49 -3.96 0.60
N CYS A 308 10.55 -3.32 0.13
CA CYS A 308 11.16 -2.18 0.79
C CYS A 308 11.02 -0.92 -0.07
N VAL A 309 10.70 0.21 0.56
CA VAL A 309 10.86 1.53 -0.08
C VAL A 309 12.15 2.16 0.39
N ILE A 310 13.08 2.40 -0.53
CA ILE A 310 14.38 3.00 -0.23
C ILE A 310 14.42 4.40 -0.83
N GLU A 311 14.67 5.40 0.00
CA GLU A 311 15.05 6.73 -0.45
C GLU A 311 16.57 6.80 -0.61
N TYR A 312 17.05 7.23 -1.78
CA TYR A 312 18.47 7.35 -2.05
C TYR A 312 18.89 8.80 -2.32
N LYS A 313 20.08 9.12 -1.83
CA LYS A 313 20.81 10.36 -2.05
C LYS A 313 22.17 10.01 -2.66
N MET A 314 22.96 11.02 -2.99
CA MET A 314 24.26 10.81 -3.66
C MET A 314 25.19 9.90 -2.85
N ASN A 315 25.21 10.05 -1.52
CA ASN A 315 26.14 9.36 -0.62
C ASN A 315 25.44 8.57 0.50
N SER A 316 24.12 8.43 0.46
CA SER A 316 23.36 7.75 1.53
C SER A 316 22.07 7.14 0.99
N SER A 317 21.56 6.14 1.68
CA SER A 317 20.27 5.54 1.46
C SER A 317 19.56 5.32 2.78
N GLU A 318 18.23 5.40 2.79
CA GLU A 318 17.39 5.20 3.96
C GLU A 318 16.22 4.29 3.59
N GLU A 319 16.01 3.23 4.37
CA GLU A 319 14.82 2.38 4.25
C GLU A 319 13.65 3.11 4.92
N ILE A 320 12.66 3.50 4.13
CA ILE A 320 11.48 4.26 4.58
C ILE A 320 10.43 3.31 5.16
N CYS A 321 10.24 2.15 4.52
CA CYS A 321 9.37 1.08 5.01
C CYS A 321 9.85 -0.26 4.47
N THR A 322 9.62 -1.33 5.22
CA THR A 322 10.00 -2.70 4.85
C THR A 322 8.90 -3.65 5.29
N ASP A 323 8.16 -4.20 4.32
CA ASP A 323 7.02 -5.08 4.56
C ASP A 323 7.42 -6.54 4.30
N SER A 324 7.14 -7.45 5.25
CA SER A 324 7.39 -8.89 5.07
C SER A 324 6.20 -9.58 4.36
N LEU A 325 6.45 -10.14 3.17
CA LEU A 325 5.41 -10.69 2.30
C LEU A 325 5.14 -12.17 2.58
N THR A 326 3.87 -12.52 2.83
CA THR A 326 3.45 -13.92 3.04
C THR A 326 3.04 -14.58 1.71
N LEU A 327 4.02 -14.83 0.84
CA LEU A 327 3.79 -15.50 -0.46
C LEU A 327 3.65 -17.02 -0.26
N ARG A 328 2.81 -17.70 -1.05
CA ARG A 328 2.64 -19.17 -0.93
C ARG A 328 3.92 -19.88 -1.34
N GLY A 329 4.40 -20.81 -0.51
CA GLY A 329 5.57 -21.64 -0.81
C GLY A 329 6.92 -20.94 -0.64
N PHE A 330 6.95 -19.73 -0.05
CA PHE A 330 8.17 -18.92 0.07
C PHE A 330 9.37 -19.66 0.67
N GLU A 331 9.13 -20.60 1.58
CA GLU A 331 10.15 -21.40 2.28
C GLU A 331 11.01 -22.27 1.36
N GLU A 332 10.48 -22.62 0.17
CA GLU A 332 11.13 -23.48 -0.83
C GLU A 332 11.75 -22.69 -2.00
N TYR A 333 11.59 -21.36 -2.01
CA TYR A 333 12.03 -20.51 -3.12
C TYR A 333 13.42 -19.93 -2.88
N THR A 334 14.05 -19.55 -3.98
CA THR A 334 15.37 -18.92 -4.04
C THR A 334 15.25 -17.48 -4.53
N VAL A 335 16.34 -16.72 -4.44
CA VAL A 335 16.42 -15.33 -4.91
C VAL A 335 15.95 -15.14 -6.36
N ASN A 336 16.18 -16.11 -7.25
CA ASN A 336 15.87 -16.00 -8.68
C ASN A 336 14.41 -16.35 -9.03
N ASP A 337 13.67 -16.92 -8.09
CA ASP A 337 12.27 -17.32 -8.27
C ASP A 337 11.31 -16.12 -8.16
N TYR A 338 11.79 -15.01 -7.62
CA TYR A 338 11.04 -13.79 -7.43
C TYR A 338 11.29 -12.78 -8.55
N SER A 339 10.27 -12.00 -8.89
CA SER A 339 10.43 -10.84 -9.76
C SER A 339 9.45 -9.72 -9.43
N LEU A 340 9.88 -8.47 -9.66
CA LEU A 340 9.07 -7.27 -9.46
C LEU A 340 8.71 -6.63 -10.81
N GLY A 341 7.43 -6.72 -11.19
CA GLY A 341 6.83 -5.92 -12.25
C GLY A 341 6.19 -4.65 -11.70
N GLY A 342 5.89 -3.66 -12.54
CA GLY A 342 5.17 -2.49 -12.08
C GLY A 342 4.58 -1.64 -13.20
N ILE A 343 3.45 -1.02 -12.90
CA ILE A 343 2.83 0.07 -13.64
C ILE A 343 3.12 1.34 -12.84
N ILE A 344 4.15 2.07 -13.26
CA ILE A 344 4.71 3.17 -12.47
C ILE A 344 3.71 4.33 -12.40
N GLU A 345 2.97 4.56 -13.48
CA GLU A 345 1.95 5.60 -13.60
C GLU A 345 0.78 5.40 -12.63
N GLU A 346 0.51 4.15 -12.22
CA GLU A 346 -0.55 3.79 -11.27
C GLU A 346 -0.01 3.43 -9.88
N ASN A 347 1.30 3.57 -9.63
CA ASN A 347 1.96 3.11 -8.40
C ASN A 347 1.58 1.67 -8.01
N ARG A 348 1.46 0.79 -9.00
CA ARG A 348 1.02 -0.59 -8.82
C ARG A 348 2.16 -1.54 -9.14
N PHE A 349 2.57 -2.33 -8.15
CA PHE A 349 3.71 -3.24 -8.24
C PHE A 349 3.25 -4.68 -8.14
N TYR A 350 3.76 -5.54 -9.05
CA TYR A 350 3.41 -6.94 -9.12
C TYR A 350 4.57 -7.78 -8.61
N ILE A 351 4.38 -8.37 -7.43
CA ILE A 351 5.31 -9.31 -6.82
C ILE A 351 4.94 -10.71 -7.32
N VAL A 352 5.82 -11.28 -8.13
CA VAL A 352 5.60 -12.57 -8.79
C VAL A 352 6.51 -13.62 -8.15
N ALA A 353 5.92 -14.73 -7.73
CA ALA A 353 6.57 -15.94 -7.28
C ALA A 353 6.06 -17.15 -8.10
N PRO A 354 6.71 -18.32 -8.07
CA PRO A 354 6.40 -19.45 -8.95
C PRO A 354 4.95 -19.93 -8.90
N LYS A 355 4.28 -19.84 -7.73
CA LYS A 355 2.90 -20.28 -7.49
C LYS A 355 1.99 -19.18 -6.94
N ASP A 356 2.40 -17.92 -7.01
CA ASP A 356 1.70 -16.84 -6.32
C ASP A 356 2.00 -15.46 -6.87
N ILE A 357 0.99 -14.60 -6.94
CA ILE A 357 1.15 -13.22 -7.41
C ILE A 357 0.40 -12.29 -6.45
N VAL A 358 1.13 -11.34 -5.88
CA VAL A 358 0.61 -10.31 -5.00
C VAL A 358 0.89 -8.94 -5.61
N VAL A 359 -0.12 -8.09 -5.58
CA VAL A 359 -0.08 -6.71 -6.06
C VAL A 359 0.03 -5.79 -4.87
N ALA A 360 1.02 -4.92 -4.86
CA ALA A 360 1.15 -3.82 -3.92
C ALA A 360 0.75 -2.52 -4.61
N SER A 361 -0.17 -1.77 -4.01
CA SER A 361 -0.54 -0.42 -4.42
C SER A 361 -0.32 0.52 -3.25
N LEU A 362 0.00 1.79 -3.50
CA LEU A 362 0.04 2.77 -2.42
C LEU A 362 -1.31 2.85 -1.71
N ILE A 363 -1.29 3.07 -0.40
CA ILE A 363 -2.52 3.41 0.32
C ILE A 363 -3.05 4.75 -0.19
N GLU A 364 -4.35 4.80 -0.42
CA GLU A 364 -5.06 6.02 -0.78
C GLU A 364 -5.58 6.70 0.50
N THR A 365 -6.09 7.93 0.36
CA THR A 365 -6.63 8.70 1.49
C THR A 365 -7.70 7.91 2.25
N ASP A 366 -8.59 7.21 1.55
CA ASP A 366 -9.66 6.42 2.18
C ASP A 366 -9.12 5.18 2.93
N ASP A 367 -8.12 4.49 2.37
CA ASP A 367 -7.47 3.36 3.06
C ASP A 367 -6.80 3.85 4.36
N ARG A 368 -6.18 5.04 4.31
CA ARG A 368 -5.57 5.68 5.47
C ARG A 368 -6.61 6.05 6.53
N ILE A 369 -7.76 6.59 6.13
CA ILE A 369 -8.87 6.91 7.05
C ILE A 369 -9.35 5.65 7.75
N GLU A 370 -9.56 4.55 7.01
CA GLU A 370 -9.97 3.28 7.60
C GLU A 370 -8.93 2.74 8.59
N TRP A 371 -7.64 2.84 8.25
CA TRP A 371 -6.55 2.48 9.15
C TRP A 371 -6.58 3.31 10.43
N LEU A 372 -6.70 4.64 10.35
CA LEU A 372 -6.76 5.52 11.52
C LEU A 372 -7.95 5.17 12.43
N ILE A 373 -9.13 4.90 11.85
CA ILE A 373 -10.32 4.47 12.59
C ILE A 373 -10.06 3.14 13.32
N LYS A 374 -9.47 2.15 12.64
CA LYS A 374 -9.16 0.83 13.22
C LYS A 374 -8.19 0.95 14.41
N HIS A 375 -7.27 1.90 14.36
CA HIS A 375 -6.27 2.15 15.42
C HIS A 375 -6.74 3.20 16.43
N SER A 376 -8.04 3.52 16.47
CA SER A 376 -8.64 4.49 17.39
C SER A 376 -8.05 5.92 17.30
N LYS A 377 -7.40 6.27 16.19
CA LYS A 377 -6.85 7.61 15.88
C LYS A 377 -7.92 8.49 15.23
N PHE A 378 -9.05 8.65 15.92
CA PHE A 378 -10.23 9.29 15.36
C PHE A 378 -10.05 10.78 15.03
N GLU A 379 -9.29 11.52 15.85
CA GLU A 379 -9.06 12.95 15.62
C GLU A 379 -8.27 13.16 14.32
N GLU A 380 -7.16 12.43 14.14
CA GLU A 380 -6.37 12.43 12.90
C GLU A 380 -7.23 12.03 11.69
N ALA A 381 -8.12 11.05 11.84
CA ALA A 381 -9.03 10.63 10.77
C ALA A 381 -9.99 11.76 10.38
N MET A 382 -10.60 12.43 11.36
CA MET A 382 -11.51 13.55 11.11
C MET A 382 -10.79 14.75 10.48
N GLU A 383 -9.57 15.07 10.94
CA GLU A 383 -8.74 16.12 10.34
C GLU A 383 -8.40 15.80 8.88
N LEU A 384 -8.02 14.55 8.59
CA LEU A 384 -7.70 14.09 7.24
C LEU A 384 -8.90 14.19 6.29
N ILE A 385 -10.09 13.74 6.74
CA ILE A 385 -11.34 13.88 5.95
C ILE A 385 -11.65 15.37 5.71
N SER A 386 -11.44 16.23 6.71
CA SER A 386 -11.74 17.66 6.59
C SER A 386 -10.79 18.37 5.62
N ALA A 387 -9.53 17.95 5.55
CA ALA A 387 -8.51 18.56 4.70
C ALA A 387 -8.56 18.05 3.25
N ASN A 388 -8.77 16.75 3.05
CA ASN A 388 -8.58 16.09 1.76
C ASN A 388 -9.88 15.53 1.16
N GLY A 389 -10.98 15.55 1.91
CA GLY A 389 -12.18 14.78 1.61
C GLY A 389 -12.01 13.29 1.95
N GLY A 390 -13.11 12.55 1.90
CA GLY A 390 -13.12 11.10 2.10
C GLY A 390 -14.49 10.50 1.80
N ASN A 391 -14.52 9.22 1.50
CA ASN A 391 -15.75 8.48 1.26
C ASN A 391 -16.59 8.30 2.54
N VAL A 392 -15.95 8.34 3.71
CA VAL A 392 -16.62 8.25 5.01
C VAL A 392 -16.96 9.66 5.52
N PRO A 393 -18.23 9.95 5.85
CA PRO A 393 -18.60 11.23 6.45
C PRO A 393 -17.91 11.45 7.80
N VAL A 394 -17.42 12.66 8.06
CA VAL A 394 -16.80 13.04 9.34
C VAL A 394 -17.70 12.70 10.53
N LEU A 395 -19.02 12.92 10.39
CA LEU A 395 -20.01 12.60 11.40
C LEU A 395 -20.03 11.11 11.78
N SER A 396 -19.84 10.21 10.81
CA SER A 396 -19.79 8.77 11.09
C SER A 396 -18.58 8.40 11.94
N VAL A 397 -17.43 9.02 11.66
CA VAL A 397 -16.20 8.85 12.46
C VAL A 397 -16.36 9.46 13.85
N ALA A 398 -16.99 10.63 13.95
CA ALA A 398 -17.29 11.27 15.23
C ALA A 398 -18.18 10.40 16.12
N LYS A 399 -19.24 9.78 15.57
CA LYS A 399 -20.10 8.84 16.31
C LYS A 399 -19.31 7.64 16.84
N LEU A 400 -18.37 7.10 16.05
CA LEU A 400 -17.47 6.03 16.52
C LEU A 400 -16.55 6.52 17.63
N TYR A 401 -16.04 7.74 17.53
CA TYR A 401 -15.18 8.34 18.54
C TYR A 401 -15.92 8.61 19.86
N VAL A 402 -17.16 9.12 19.82
CA VAL A 402 -18.03 9.25 20.99
C VAL A 402 -18.20 7.88 21.68
N ASN A 403 -18.52 6.83 20.92
CA ASN A 403 -18.65 5.48 21.49
C ASN A 403 -17.36 5.00 22.15
N HIS A 404 -16.21 5.28 21.55
CA HIS A 404 -14.90 4.94 22.09
C HIS A 404 -14.59 5.69 23.40
N LEU A 405 -14.86 7.01 23.45
CA LEU A 405 -14.67 7.82 24.65
C LEU A 405 -15.59 7.38 25.81
N LEU A 406 -16.85 7.04 25.50
CA LEU A 406 -17.79 6.49 26.48
C LEU A 406 -17.30 5.15 27.04
N ALA A 407 -16.76 4.26 26.20
CA ALA A 407 -16.16 2.99 26.63
C ALA A 407 -14.94 3.19 27.54
N LEU A 408 -14.12 4.22 27.26
CA LEU A 408 -12.99 4.64 28.10
C LEU A 408 -13.40 5.47 29.33
N LYS A 409 -14.69 5.70 29.54
CA LYS A 409 -15.24 6.53 30.64
C LYS A 409 -14.78 7.99 30.62
N LYS A 410 -14.39 8.51 29.45
CA LYS A 410 -14.05 9.93 29.23
C LYS A 410 -15.30 10.72 28.83
N TYR A 411 -16.21 10.87 29.78
CA TYR A 411 -17.56 11.40 29.52
C TYR A 411 -17.56 12.88 29.11
N ASP A 412 -16.74 13.71 29.74
CA ASP A 412 -16.64 15.14 29.42
C ASP A 412 -16.11 15.39 28.01
N ASP A 413 -15.11 14.60 27.58
CA ASP A 413 -14.54 14.71 26.23
C ASP A 413 -15.55 14.23 25.18
N ALA A 414 -16.30 13.16 25.47
CA ALA A 414 -17.39 12.70 24.61
C ALA A 414 -18.47 13.77 24.44
N ALA A 415 -18.82 14.46 25.52
CA ALA A 415 -19.81 15.51 25.52
C ALA A 415 -19.38 16.75 24.72
N LYS A 416 -18.11 17.19 24.86
CA LYS A 416 -17.52 18.25 24.04
C LYS A 416 -17.49 17.88 22.55
N LEU A 417 -17.21 16.62 22.25
CA LEU A 417 -17.22 16.12 20.88
C LEU A 417 -18.63 16.17 20.27
N CYS A 418 -19.66 15.81 21.03
CA CYS A 418 -21.05 15.96 20.61
C CYS A 418 -21.39 17.42 20.26
N LEU A 419 -21.02 18.37 21.12
CA LEU A 419 -21.22 19.81 20.84
C LEU A 419 -20.59 20.22 19.52
N ARG A 420 -19.33 19.79 19.29
CA ARG A 420 -18.56 20.16 18.10
C ARG A 420 -19.15 19.58 16.82
N MET A 421 -19.72 18.37 16.86
CA MET A 421 -20.03 17.57 15.66
C MET A 421 -21.51 17.48 15.30
N LEU A 422 -22.42 17.61 16.27
CA LEU A 422 -23.85 17.38 16.04
C LEU A 422 -24.61 18.62 15.53
N GLY A 423 -24.03 19.82 15.73
CA GLY A 423 -24.64 21.07 15.29
C GLY A 423 -26.07 21.24 15.82
N ASN A 424 -26.99 21.71 14.97
CA ASN A 424 -28.41 21.91 15.29
C ASN A 424 -29.31 20.75 14.80
N ASP A 425 -28.82 19.52 14.78
CA ASP A 425 -29.62 18.36 14.39
C ASP A 425 -30.26 17.67 15.60
N LYS A 426 -31.57 17.85 15.75
CA LYS A 426 -32.36 17.28 16.84
C LYS A 426 -32.25 15.76 16.93
N VAL A 427 -32.36 15.06 15.79
CA VAL A 427 -32.42 13.59 15.76
C VAL A 427 -31.07 13.03 16.19
N LEU A 428 -29.97 13.63 15.70
CA LEU A 428 -28.63 13.22 16.08
C LEU A 428 -28.34 13.46 17.57
N TRP A 429 -28.77 14.60 18.13
CA TRP A 429 -28.63 14.86 19.56
C TRP A 429 -29.38 13.84 20.42
N GLU A 430 -30.63 13.52 20.08
CA GLU A 430 -31.41 12.53 20.82
C GLU A 430 -30.73 11.16 20.78
N GLU A 431 -30.31 10.69 19.61
CA GLU A 431 -29.58 9.43 19.45
C GLU A 431 -28.32 9.35 20.33
N GLU A 432 -27.49 10.39 20.33
CA GLU A 432 -26.23 10.40 21.06
C GLU A 432 -26.43 10.55 22.58
N VAL A 433 -27.40 11.36 23.02
CA VAL A 433 -27.69 11.56 24.45
C VAL A 433 -28.18 10.26 25.11
N PHE A 434 -28.97 9.43 24.40
CA PHE A 434 -29.38 8.12 24.91
C PHE A 434 -28.20 7.19 25.24
N LYS A 435 -27.01 7.42 24.67
CA LYS A 435 -25.80 6.66 25.03
C LYS A 435 -25.26 7.07 26.41
N PHE A 436 -25.38 8.35 26.79
CA PHE A 436 -25.00 8.84 28.12
C PHE A 436 -25.97 8.35 29.20
N VAL A 437 -27.25 8.19 28.89
CA VAL A 437 -28.26 7.58 29.78
C VAL A 437 -27.80 6.18 30.21
N LYS A 438 -27.39 5.34 29.25
CA LYS A 438 -26.97 3.95 29.52
C LYS A 438 -25.79 3.86 30.49
N CYS A 439 -24.93 4.88 30.52
CA CYS A 439 -23.77 4.95 31.39
C CYS A 439 -24.02 5.72 32.71
N GLN A 440 -25.22 6.27 32.92
CA GLN A 440 -25.57 7.17 34.05
C GLN A 440 -24.65 8.39 34.15
N GLN A 441 -24.40 9.04 33.00
CA GLN A 441 -23.52 10.20 32.88
C GLN A 441 -24.16 11.37 32.12
N LEU A 442 -25.49 11.54 32.24
CA LEU A 442 -26.16 12.70 31.62
C LEU A 442 -25.64 14.04 32.16
N ARG A 443 -25.12 14.05 33.40
CA ARG A 443 -24.49 15.24 33.99
C ARG A 443 -23.31 15.78 33.19
N SER A 444 -22.61 14.92 32.43
CA SER A 444 -21.44 15.34 31.62
C SER A 444 -21.85 16.05 30.33
N VAL A 445 -23.02 15.69 29.76
CA VAL A 445 -23.51 16.26 28.49
C VAL A 445 -24.50 17.40 28.68
N SER A 446 -25.08 17.56 29.87
CA SER A 446 -26.14 18.52 30.15
C SER A 446 -25.81 19.96 29.78
N ALA A 447 -24.56 20.40 29.97
CA ALA A 447 -24.12 21.75 29.67
C ALA A 447 -24.08 22.07 28.15
N TYR A 448 -24.15 21.04 27.31
CA TYR A 448 -24.01 21.16 25.86
C TYR A 448 -25.31 20.87 25.10
N LEU A 449 -26.36 20.45 25.80
CA LEU A 449 -27.65 20.16 25.17
C LEU A 449 -28.22 21.43 24.53
N PRO A 450 -28.79 21.33 23.31
CA PRO A 450 -29.50 22.45 22.71
C PRO A 450 -30.61 22.95 23.63
N THR A 451 -30.68 24.26 23.87
CA THR A 451 -31.76 24.89 24.66
C THR A 451 -32.52 25.95 23.87
N SER A 452 -32.12 26.22 22.63
CA SER A 452 -32.80 27.17 21.75
C SER A 452 -34.08 26.58 21.18
N ASP A 453 -35.08 27.43 20.93
CA ASP A 453 -36.36 27.00 20.34
C ASP A 453 -36.20 26.39 18.94
N GLU A 454 -35.14 26.76 18.21
CA GLU A 454 -34.83 26.26 16.87
C GLU A 454 -34.35 24.80 16.87
N CYS A 455 -33.79 24.31 17.98
CA CYS A 455 -33.18 22.98 18.08
C CYS A 455 -33.48 22.26 19.40
N LYS A 456 -34.62 22.52 20.05
CA LYS A 456 -34.96 21.82 21.30
C LYS A 456 -35.27 20.34 21.08
N LEU A 457 -34.77 19.52 22.00
CA LEU A 457 -34.97 18.07 22.01
C LEU A 457 -36.35 17.72 22.57
N ASP A 458 -36.71 16.44 22.55
CA ASP A 458 -37.89 15.95 23.26
C ASP A 458 -37.83 16.30 24.76
N PRO A 459 -38.94 16.79 25.37
CA PRO A 459 -39.00 17.16 26.79
C PRO A 459 -38.47 16.08 27.73
N HIS A 460 -38.69 14.81 27.36
CA HIS A 460 -38.23 13.67 28.14
C HIS A 460 -36.71 13.66 28.34
N VAL A 461 -35.93 14.13 27.36
CA VAL A 461 -34.46 14.17 27.47
C VAL A 461 -34.01 15.11 28.59
N TYR A 462 -34.61 16.31 28.68
CA TYR A 462 -34.31 17.27 29.74
C TYR A 462 -34.78 16.77 31.10
N GLU A 463 -35.94 16.12 31.17
CA GLU A 463 -36.46 15.50 32.39
C GLU A 463 -35.52 14.41 32.92
N MET A 464 -34.95 13.57 32.05
CA MET A 464 -33.98 12.54 32.44
C MET A 464 -32.71 13.15 33.04
N VAL A 465 -32.21 14.25 32.45
CA VAL A 465 -31.05 14.98 32.98
C VAL A 465 -31.38 15.55 34.36
N LEU A 466 -32.51 16.26 34.47
CA LEU A 466 -32.99 16.83 35.73
C LEU A 466 -33.16 15.76 36.82
N TYR A 467 -33.70 14.59 36.47
CA TYR A 467 -33.84 13.47 37.40
C TYR A 467 -32.48 12.90 37.84
N GLU A 468 -31.50 12.84 36.95
CA GLU A 468 -30.15 12.39 37.29
C GLU A 468 -29.46 13.38 38.25
N PHE A 469 -29.55 14.69 38.00
CA PHE A 469 -29.07 15.70 38.94
C PHE A 469 -29.82 15.63 40.28
N LEU A 470 -31.14 15.52 40.29
CA LEU A 470 -31.94 15.40 41.51
C LEU A 470 -31.46 14.25 42.43
N LYS A 471 -31.01 13.14 41.84
CA LYS A 471 -30.50 11.98 42.60
C LYS A 471 -29.09 12.17 43.16
N PHE A 472 -28.21 12.77 42.38
CA PHE A 472 -26.76 12.74 42.59
C PHE A 472 -26.11 14.10 42.89
N ASP A 473 -26.72 15.21 42.43
CA ASP A 473 -26.27 16.58 42.65
C ASP A 473 -27.46 17.57 42.69
N VAL A 474 -28.03 17.75 43.88
CA VAL A 474 -29.19 18.61 44.10
C VAL A 474 -28.87 20.10 43.90
N CYS A 475 -27.61 20.51 44.09
CA CYS A 475 -27.20 21.89 43.84
C CYS A 475 -27.17 22.17 42.33
N GLY A 476 -26.59 21.26 41.54
CA GLY A 476 -26.62 21.32 40.08
C GLY A 476 -28.05 21.27 39.52
N PHE A 477 -28.93 20.47 40.14
CA PHE A 477 -30.37 20.45 39.80
C PHE A 477 -31.01 21.84 39.91
N LEU A 478 -30.83 22.53 41.05
CA LEU A 478 -31.38 23.87 41.26
C LEU A 478 -30.83 24.87 40.24
N ASN A 479 -29.54 24.77 39.89
CA ASN A 479 -28.93 25.65 38.89
C ASN A 479 -29.54 25.41 37.50
N LEU A 480 -29.74 24.16 37.08
CA LEU A 480 -30.38 23.85 35.80
C LEU A 480 -31.82 24.39 35.73
N ILE A 481 -32.61 24.28 36.81
CA ILE A 481 -33.96 24.86 36.86
C ILE A 481 -33.94 26.39 36.69
N LYS A 482 -32.90 27.06 37.17
CA LYS A 482 -32.73 28.52 37.02
C LYS A 482 -32.28 28.93 35.61
N GLU A 483 -31.45 28.11 34.97
CA GLU A 483 -30.83 28.42 33.68
C GLU A 483 -31.66 27.99 32.47
N TRP A 484 -32.28 26.80 32.52
CA TRP A 484 -33.02 26.25 31.40
C TRP A 484 -34.41 26.90 31.24
N PRO A 485 -34.82 27.27 30.01
CA PRO A 485 -36.18 27.71 29.73
C PRO A 485 -37.22 26.67 30.18
N SER A 486 -38.27 27.12 30.87
CA SER A 486 -39.29 26.25 31.47
C SER A 486 -40.13 25.45 30.46
N HIS A 487 -40.11 25.82 29.18
CA HIS A 487 -40.82 25.10 28.12
C HIS A 487 -40.05 23.88 27.58
N LEU A 488 -38.82 23.64 28.04
CA LEU A 488 -38.00 22.50 27.60
C LEU A 488 -38.39 21.18 28.26
N TYR A 489 -39.15 21.17 29.34
CA TYR A 489 -39.51 19.98 30.10
C TYR A 489 -40.96 20.09 30.64
N ASP A 490 -41.60 18.96 30.96
CA ASP A 490 -42.86 18.98 31.68
C ASP A 490 -42.63 19.32 33.16
N GLY A 491 -42.96 20.54 33.55
CA GLY A 491 -42.82 20.99 34.94
C GLY A 491 -43.60 20.12 35.94
N LEU A 492 -44.73 19.51 35.57
CA LEU A 492 -45.51 18.65 36.48
C LEU A 492 -44.75 17.34 36.73
N ALA A 493 -44.13 16.77 35.69
CA ALA A 493 -43.29 15.59 35.82
C ALA A 493 -42.10 15.86 36.77
N VAL A 494 -41.44 17.02 36.61
CA VAL A 494 -40.32 17.42 37.48
C VAL A 494 -40.78 17.68 38.92
N ILE A 495 -41.91 18.37 39.13
CA ILE A 495 -42.48 18.59 40.47
C ILE A 495 -42.76 17.26 41.18
N ASN A 496 -43.40 16.31 40.48
CA ASN A 496 -43.68 14.99 41.03
C ASN A 496 -42.39 14.24 41.40
N ALA A 497 -41.37 14.31 40.52
CA ALA A 497 -40.07 13.71 40.80
C ALA A 497 -39.40 14.28 42.06
N ILE A 498 -39.51 15.60 42.31
CA ILE A 498 -39.01 16.22 43.55
C ILE A 498 -39.76 15.69 44.77
N HIS A 499 -41.10 15.61 44.72
CA HIS A 499 -41.89 15.07 45.83
C HIS A 499 -41.52 13.61 46.15
N ASP A 500 -41.35 12.78 45.12
CA ASP A 500 -40.97 11.37 45.27
C ASP A 500 -39.54 11.17 45.80
N ASN A 501 -38.64 12.14 45.56
CA ASN A 501 -37.23 12.07 45.94
C ASN A 501 -36.86 13.11 47.01
N PHE A 502 -37.84 13.62 47.77
CA PHE A 502 -37.60 14.70 48.72
C PHE A 502 -36.68 14.25 49.87
N ARG A 503 -35.53 14.92 50.02
CA ARG A 503 -34.53 14.62 51.07
C ARG A 503 -34.37 15.81 52.01
N LYS A 504 -34.59 15.60 53.31
CA LYS A 504 -34.51 16.66 54.33
C LYS A 504 -33.17 17.42 54.34
N HIS A 505 -32.05 16.72 54.09
CA HIS A 505 -30.72 17.34 54.06
C HIS A 505 -30.52 18.33 52.91
N HIS A 506 -31.32 18.24 51.84
CA HIS A 506 -31.32 19.19 50.72
C HIS A 506 -32.64 19.97 50.61
N ALA A 507 -33.39 20.07 51.72
CA ALA A 507 -34.73 20.66 51.72
C ALA A 507 -34.73 22.10 51.19
N ASN A 508 -33.69 22.89 51.50
CA ASN A 508 -33.61 24.27 51.05
C ASN A 508 -33.54 24.37 49.52
N GLN A 509 -32.64 23.61 48.89
CA GLN A 509 -32.51 23.58 47.43
C GLN A 509 -33.77 23.04 46.75
N LEU A 510 -34.36 21.96 47.29
CA LEU A 510 -35.55 21.33 46.71
C LEU A 510 -36.81 22.21 46.84
N LEU A 511 -37.00 22.89 47.97
CA LEU A 511 -38.10 23.82 48.16
C LEU A 511 -37.95 25.05 47.26
N GLU A 512 -36.72 25.54 47.06
CA GLU A 512 -36.45 26.62 46.10
C GLU A 512 -36.74 26.17 44.66
N SER A 513 -36.30 24.98 44.24
CA SER A 513 -36.65 24.41 42.92
C SER A 513 -38.16 24.27 42.74
N LEU A 514 -38.90 23.77 43.75
CA LEU A 514 -40.36 23.68 43.69
C LEU A 514 -41.00 25.06 43.55
N ALA A 515 -40.51 26.06 44.30
CA ALA A 515 -41.04 27.41 44.22
C ALA A 515 -40.85 28.01 42.82
N LEU A 516 -39.69 27.79 42.19
CA LEU A 516 -39.42 28.20 40.81
C LEU A 516 -40.34 27.49 39.81
N LEU A 517 -40.48 26.17 39.90
CA LEU A 517 -41.34 25.38 39.01
C LEU A 517 -42.82 25.79 39.10
N TYR A 518 -43.37 25.97 40.30
CA TYR A 518 -44.74 26.48 40.47
C TYR A 518 -44.90 27.90 39.89
N SER A 519 -43.88 28.76 40.06
CA SER A 519 -43.89 30.11 39.46
C SER A 519 -43.93 30.03 37.93
N TYR A 520 -43.14 29.14 37.32
CA TYR A 520 -43.10 28.96 35.86
C TYR A 520 -44.40 28.39 35.29
N GLN A 521 -45.17 27.64 36.09
CA GLN A 521 -46.49 27.14 35.72
C GLN A 521 -47.64 28.14 35.99
N GLY A 522 -47.35 29.30 36.60
CA GLY A 522 -48.35 30.31 36.97
C GLY A 522 -49.10 30.02 38.27
N ASP A 523 -48.69 29.01 39.05
CA ASP A 523 -49.23 28.73 40.40
C ASP A 523 -48.46 29.52 41.47
N PHE A 524 -48.73 30.82 41.51
CA PHE A 524 -48.07 31.74 42.45
C PHE A 524 -48.40 31.45 43.92
N GLU A 525 -49.56 30.82 44.20
CA GLU A 525 -49.96 30.48 45.56
C GLU A 525 -49.09 29.35 46.12
N SER A 526 -48.91 28.27 45.34
CA SER A 526 -48.03 27.17 45.72
C SER A 526 -46.56 27.62 45.78
N ALA A 527 -46.12 28.48 44.85
CA ALA A 527 -44.77 29.05 44.87
C ALA A 527 -44.50 29.84 46.16
N LEU A 528 -45.42 30.74 46.57
CA LEU A 528 -45.29 31.52 47.80
C LEU A 528 -45.22 30.61 49.04
N ARG A 529 -46.05 29.56 49.10
CA ARG A 529 -46.02 28.58 50.20
C ARG A 529 -44.67 27.87 50.30
N MET A 530 -44.03 27.54 49.17
CA MET A 530 -42.70 26.91 49.18
C MET A 530 -41.62 27.89 49.66
N TYR A 531 -41.60 29.14 49.17
CA TYR A 531 -40.65 30.16 49.63
C TYR A 531 -40.75 30.46 51.13
N LEU A 532 -41.98 30.46 51.69
CA LEU A 532 -42.19 30.63 53.13
C LEU A 532 -41.63 29.45 53.93
N LYS A 533 -41.79 28.21 53.44
CA LYS A 533 -41.20 27.02 54.07
C LYS A 533 -39.67 27.06 54.05
N THR A 534 -39.05 27.57 52.98
CA THR A 534 -37.59 27.75 52.90
C THR A 534 -37.07 28.78 53.89
N ARG A 535 -37.87 29.80 54.28
CA ARG A 535 -37.48 30.79 55.30
C ARG A 535 -37.66 30.28 56.73
N MET A 536 -38.64 29.40 56.96
CA MET A 536 -38.88 28.80 58.27
C MET A 536 -37.84 27.75 58.68
N SER A 537 -37.06 27.18 57.73
CA SER A 537 -35.95 26.26 58.03
C SER A 537 -34.65 26.96 58.49
N PHE A 538 -34.60 28.31 58.48
CA PHE A 538 -33.49 29.12 59.00
C PHE A 538 -33.67 29.59 60.46
N ASN A 539 -34.82 29.28 61.07
CA ASN A 539 -35.10 29.46 62.51
C ASN A 539 -35.22 28.09 63.17
#